data_AF-A0A7U9S5N5-F1
#
_entry.id   AF-A0A7U9S5N5-F1
#
_cell.length_a   1.000
_cell.length_b   1.000
_cell.length_c   1.000
_cell.angle_alpha   90.00
_cell.angle_beta   90.00
_cell.angle_gamma   90.00
#
_symmetry.space_group_name_H-M   'P 1'
#
loop_
_entity.id
_entity.type
_entity.pdbx_description
1 polymer ?
#
loop_
_entity_poly.entity_id
_entity_poly.type
_entity_poly.pdbx_seq_one_letter_code
_entity_poly.pdbx_strand_id
1 'polypeptide(L)'
;MFECGTYEYGLKTGDLSEKEMVKIFEKVLSKIAGEINDSRIPKKRKLSKRTGPFGRPTPDAEPPEYDYIYLYGHRPSNLYLELYPNREKNGRVKFSEEGIVWNLYFYILSDYPNRISEEDHIQEFGGRVIEELFQTLPCEKVLIKKYAPGEDRL
;
A
#
# COMPACT_ATOMS: atom_id res chain seq x y z
N MET A 1 -14.95 2.22 -7.39
CA MET A 1 -14.13 1.13 -6.82
C MET A 1 -12.89 0.94 -7.65
N PHE A 2 -11.72 1.06 -7.02
CA PHE A 2 -10.44 0.84 -7.66
C PHE A 2 -10.31 -0.61 -8.19
N GLU A 3 -9.71 -0.78 -9.36
CA GLU A 3 -9.60 -2.09 -10.02
C GLU A 3 -8.66 -3.02 -9.24
N CYS A 4 -9.02 -4.31 -9.16
CA CYS A 4 -8.15 -5.33 -8.58
C CYS A 4 -6.83 -5.44 -9.36
N GLY A 5 -5.79 -5.97 -8.71
CA GLY A 5 -4.46 -6.11 -9.30
C GLY A 5 -3.36 -5.56 -8.40
N THR A 6 -2.15 -5.52 -8.95
CA THR A 6 -0.94 -5.09 -8.26
C THR A 6 -0.41 -3.80 -8.87
N TYR A 7 -0.11 -2.83 -8.03
CA TYR A 7 0.23 -1.47 -8.45
C TYR A 7 1.42 -0.94 -7.65
N GLU A 8 2.23 -0.12 -8.31
CA GLU A 8 3.30 0.67 -7.69
C GLU A 8 3.10 2.14 -8.07
N TYR A 9 3.08 3.00 -7.07
CA TYR A 9 2.93 4.44 -7.22
C TYR A 9 4.09 5.19 -6.56
N GLY A 10 4.59 6.22 -7.23
CA GLY A 10 5.47 7.22 -6.64
C GLY A 10 4.64 8.32 -5.98
N LEU A 11 5.06 8.78 -4.81
CA LEU A 11 4.42 9.85 -4.06
C LEU A 11 5.37 11.06 -4.01
N LYS A 12 4.94 12.18 -4.61
CA LYS A 12 5.61 13.47 -4.48
C LYS A 12 4.99 14.22 -3.33
N THR A 13 5.53 14.02 -2.13
CA THR A 13 4.89 14.41 -0.86
C THR A 13 4.90 15.91 -0.60
N GLY A 14 5.77 16.69 -1.25
CA GLY A 14 5.97 18.10 -0.91
C GLY A 14 6.30 18.25 0.58
N ASP A 15 5.57 19.13 1.26
CA ASP A 15 5.73 19.40 2.70
C ASP A 15 5.04 18.38 3.62
N LEU A 16 4.33 17.38 3.07
CA LEU A 16 3.63 16.38 3.87
C LEU A 16 4.63 15.52 4.64
N SER A 17 4.62 15.62 5.97
CA SER A 17 5.52 14.83 6.79
C SER A 17 5.15 13.34 6.78
N GLU A 18 6.15 12.47 6.99
CA GLU A 18 5.93 11.02 7.12
C GLU A 18 4.86 10.70 8.17
N LYS A 19 4.90 11.39 9.32
CA LYS A 19 3.95 11.18 10.41
C LYS A 19 2.52 11.51 9.99
N GLU A 20 2.32 12.59 9.24
CA GLU A 20 1.00 12.97 8.73
C GLU A 20 0.51 12.02 7.66
N MET A 21 1.39 11.62 6.74
CA MET A 21 1.10 10.60 5.72
C MET A 21 0.65 9.29 6.38
N VAL A 22 1.43 8.74 7.31
CA VAL A 22 1.07 7.50 8.03
C VAL A 22 -0.28 7.66 8.75
N LYS A 23 -0.51 8.79 9.42
CA LYS A 23 -1.78 9.08 10.09
C LYS A 23 -2.97 9.08 9.12
N ILE A 24 -2.80 9.61 7.90
CA ILE A 24 -3.84 9.57 6.86
C ILE A 24 -4.14 8.13 6.47
N PHE A 25 -3.12 7.31 6.21
CA PHE A 25 -3.31 5.89 5.87
C PHE A 25 -4.09 5.14 6.97
N GLU A 26 -3.68 5.29 8.23
CA GLU A 26 -4.34 4.62 9.36
C GLU A 26 -5.79 5.10 9.56
N LYS A 27 -6.05 6.39 9.34
CA LYS A 27 -7.40 6.98 9.39
C LYS A 27 -8.28 6.41 8.29
N VAL A 28 -7.79 6.35 7.05
CA VAL A 28 -8.54 5.80 5.90
C VAL A 28 -8.83 4.32 6.11
N LEU A 29 -7.82 3.53 6.49
CA LEU A 29 -7.99 2.10 6.79
C LEU A 29 -9.05 1.86 7.86
N SER A 30 -9.04 2.66 8.93
CA SER A 30 -10.02 2.53 10.03
C SER A 30 -11.41 3.03 9.63
N LYS A 31 -11.51 4.09 8.83
CA LYS A 31 -12.77 4.59 8.27
C LYS A 31 -13.46 3.51 7.46
N ILE A 32 -12.78 2.95 6.46
CA ILE A 32 -13.35 1.93 5.58
C ILE A 32 -13.66 0.64 6.35
N ALA A 33 -12.81 0.22 7.30
CA ALA A 33 -13.11 -0.92 8.18
C ALA A 33 -14.40 -0.69 8.99
N GLY A 34 -14.62 0.53 9.48
CA GLY A 34 -15.83 0.92 10.20
C GLY A 34 -17.08 0.96 9.32
N GLU A 35 -16.94 1.42 8.07
CA GLU A 35 -18.05 1.50 7.10
C GLU A 35 -18.49 0.14 6.59
N ILE A 36 -17.53 -0.75 6.28
CA ILE A 36 -17.84 -2.14 5.91
C ILE A 36 -18.37 -2.91 7.13
N ASN A 37 -17.89 -2.58 8.33
CA ASN A 37 -18.37 -3.14 9.60
C ASN A 37 -18.33 -4.68 9.65
N ASP A 38 -17.37 -5.30 8.95
CA ASP A 38 -17.21 -6.75 8.91
C ASP A 38 -16.46 -7.25 10.14
N SER A 39 -16.96 -8.31 10.77
CA SER A 39 -16.37 -8.88 12.00
C SER A 39 -14.97 -9.46 11.80
N ARG A 40 -14.61 -9.84 10.56
CA ARG A 40 -13.28 -10.36 10.21
C ARG A 40 -12.25 -9.24 10.14
N ILE A 41 -12.63 -7.98 9.95
CA ILE A 41 -11.69 -6.85 9.88
C ILE A 41 -11.86 -5.95 11.12
N PRO A 42 -10.86 -5.89 12.02
CA PRO A 42 -10.88 -4.95 13.13
C PRO A 42 -11.08 -3.49 12.69
N LYS A 43 -11.98 -2.77 13.36
CA LYS A 43 -12.33 -1.37 13.02
C LYS A 43 -11.16 -0.38 13.14
N LYS A 44 -10.20 -0.65 14.01
CA LYS A 44 -8.98 0.17 14.15
C LYS A 44 -7.82 -0.53 13.45
N ARG A 45 -7.20 0.17 12.51
CA ARG A 45 -6.12 -0.34 11.68
C ARG A 45 -4.89 0.55 11.80
N LYS A 46 -3.72 -0.08 11.81
CA LYS A 46 -2.41 0.59 11.87
C LYS A 46 -1.47 0.04 10.82
N LEU A 47 -0.52 0.86 10.40
CA LEU A 47 0.61 0.38 9.62
C LEU A 47 1.65 -0.24 10.56
N SER A 48 2.22 -1.37 10.17
CA SER A 48 3.36 -1.99 10.85
C SER A 48 4.65 -1.35 10.32
N LYS A 49 5.37 -0.63 11.18
CA LYS A 49 6.72 -0.16 10.88
C LYS A 49 7.68 -1.34 11.01
N ARG A 50 8.40 -1.69 9.93
CA ARG A 50 9.32 -2.83 9.90
C ARG A 50 10.72 -2.40 9.51
N THR A 51 11.69 -2.96 10.20
CA THR A 51 13.12 -2.91 9.88
C THR A 51 13.54 -4.24 9.26
N GLY A 52 14.60 -4.26 8.46
CA GLY A 52 14.94 -5.35 7.54
C GLY A 52 15.24 -6.73 8.17
N PRO A 53 15.53 -7.74 7.32
CA PRO A 53 15.77 -7.63 5.88
C PRO A 53 14.49 -7.44 5.05
N PHE A 54 14.58 -6.59 4.02
CA PHE A 54 13.54 -6.39 3.01
C PHE A 54 13.93 -7.26 1.81
N GLY A 55 13.04 -8.16 1.37
CA GLY A 55 13.35 -9.15 0.33
C GLY A 55 13.90 -8.55 -0.97
N ARG A 56 14.43 -9.40 -1.84
CA ARG A 56 14.93 -8.97 -3.15
C ARG A 56 13.80 -9.00 -4.19
N PRO A 57 13.72 -8.02 -5.11
CA PRO A 57 12.76 -8.07 -6.22
C PRO A 57 13.02 -9.26 -7.15
N THR A 58 14.29 -9.57 -7.40
CA THR A 58 14.76 -10.74 -8.18
C THR A 58 15.94 -11.40 -7.46
N PRO A 59 16.29 -12.67 -7.77
CA PRO A 59 17.42 -13.35 -7.13
C PRO A 59 18.76 -12.60 -7.26
N ASP A 60 18.98 -11.97 -8.42
CA ASP A 60 20.21 -11.27 -8.78
C ASP A 60 20.25 -9.82 -8.27
N ALA A 61 19.11 -9.25 -7.86
CA ALA A 61 19.07 -7.90 -7.31
C ALA A 61 19.72 -7.84 -5.93
N GLU A 62 20.49 -6.79 -5.69
CA GLU A 62 20.91 -6.46 -4.34
C GLU A 62 19.69 -6.19 -3.45
N PRO A 63 19.69 -6.64 -2.19
CA PRO A 63 18.63 -6.30 -1.25
C PRO A 63 18.50 -4.78 -1.11
N PRO A 64 17.27 -4.26 -1.00
CA PRO A 64 17.08 -2.84 -0.73
C PRO A 64 17.48 -2.50 0.70
N GLU A 65 18.10 -1.33 0.85
CA GLU A 65 18.58 -0.81 2.14
C GLU A 65 17.74 0.37 2.62
N TYR A 66 16.69 0.10 3.40
CA TYR A 66 15.89 1.13 4.05
C TYR A 66 16.16 1.17 5.57
N ASP A 67 15.90 2.31 6.22
CA ASP A 67 15.79 2.33 7.68
C ASP A 67 14.60 1.50 8.14
N TYR A 68 13.48 1.68 7.46
CA TYR A 68 12.23 0.98 7.69
C TYR A 68 11.30 1.14 6.49
N ILE A 69 10.28 0.29 6.46
CA ILE A 69 9.11 0.43 5.62
C ILE A 69 7.84 0.36 6.49
N TYR A 70 6.73 0.83 5.95
CA TYR A 70 5.42 0.67 6.54
C TYR A 70 4.62 -0.38 5.77
N LEU A 71 3.99 -1.30 6.50
CA LEU A 71 3.23 -2.38 5.91
C LEU A 71 1.81 -2.41 6.45
N TYR A 72 0.85 -2.63 5.57
CA TYR A 72 -0.45 -3.14 5.94
C TYR A 72 -0.65 -4.51 5.29
N GLY A 73 -0.87 -5.51 6.13
CA GLY A 73 -1.35 -6.81 5.71
C GLY A 73 -2.27 -7.34 6.79
N HIS A 74 -3.43 -7.83 6.40
CA HIS A 74 -4.36 -8.47 7.31
C HIS A 74 -4.91 -9.71 6.65
N ARG A 75 -4.85 -10.85 7.34
CA ARG A 75 -5.21 -12.14 6.74
C ARG A 75 -6.60 -12.11 6.10
N PRO A 76 -7.68 -11.66 6.73
CA PRO A 76 -9.00 -11.57 6.07
C PRO A 76 -9.22 -10.27 5.28
N SER A 77 -8.18 -9.53 4.91
CA SER A 77 -8.30 -8.38 4.00
C SER A 77 -7.84 -8.79 2.62
N ASN A 78 -8.48 -8.24 1.60
CA ASN A 78 -8.04 -8.40 0.22
C ASN A 78 -6.96 -7.40 -0.19
N LEU A 79 -6.55 -6.53 0.75
CA LEU A 79 -5.53 -5.51 0.55
C LEU A 79 -4.23 -5.89 1.26
N TYR A 80 -3.14 -5.76 0.51
CA TYR A 80 -1.80 -5.62 1.03
C TYR A 80 -1.18 -4.32 0.53
N LEU A 81 -0.38 -3.67 1.38
CA LEU A 81 0.24 -2.39 1.08
C LEU A 81 1.62 -2.28 1.72
N GLU A 82 2.57 -1.74 0.97
CA GLU A 82 3.89 -1.32 1.42
C GLU A 82 4.12 0.14 1.05
N LEU A 83 4.56 0.91 2.03
CA LEU A 83 4.99 2.29 1.87
C LEU A 83 6.45 2.38 2.28
N TYR A 84 7.33 2.75 1.34
CA TYR A 84 8.78 2.69 1.54
C TYR A 84 9.49 3.88 0.89
N PRO A 85 10.68 4.28 1.38
CA PRO A 85 11.42 5.41 0.80
C PRO A 85 11.81 5.14 -0.65
N ASN A 86 11.78 6.17 -1.50
CA ASN A 86 12.28 6.06 -2.87
C ASN A 86 13.82 6.02 -2.95
N ARG A 87 14.47 6.60 -1.94
CA ARG A 87 15.93 6.60 -1.80
C ARG A 87 16.37 5.69 -0.65
N GLU A 88 17.25 4.76 -0.97
CA GLU A 88 17.89 3.85 -0.02
C GLU A 88 19.02 4.54 0.76
N LYS A 89 19.47 3.91 1.85
CA LYS A 89 20.58 4.38 2.70
C LYS A 89 21.88 4.58 1.92
N ASN A 90 22.17 3.66 1.02
CA ASN A 90 23.35 3.70 0.15
C ASN A 90 23.22 4.77 -0.96
N GLY A 91 22.11 5.50 -1.01
CA GLY A 91 21.84 6.56 -1.98
C GLY A 91 21.19 6.10 -3.28
N ARG A 92 21.01 4.78 -3.49
CA ARG A 92 20.29 4.24 -4.65
C ARG A 92 18.86 4.77 -4.68
N VAL A 93 18.45 5.26 -5.85
CA VAL A 93 17.10 5.74 -6.11
C VAL A 93 16.36 4.68 -6.90
N LYS A 94 15.19 4.26 -6.39
CA LYS A 94 14.39 3.18 -6.97
C LYS A 94 13.74 3.62 -8.29
N PHE A 95 13.08 4.78 -8.29
CA PHE A 95 12.47 5.37 -9.48
C PHE A 95 13.03 6.76 -9.71
N SER A 96 13.55 6.99 -10.92
CA SER A 96 14.28 8.21 -11.30
C SER A 96 13.38 9.43 -11.57
N GLU A 97 12.07 9.28 -11.51
CA GLU A 97 11.17 10.40 -11.75
C GLU A 97 11.27 11.44 -10.63
N GLU A 98 11.37 12.70 -11.06
CA GLU A 98 11.67 13.83 -10.20
C GLU A 98 10.57 14.05 -9.13
N GLY A 99 11.01 14.34 -7.90
CA GLY A 99 10.12 14.68 -6.79
C GLY A 99 9.50 13.50 -6.05
N ILE A 100 9.70 12.25 -6.50
CA ILE A 100 9.24 11.07 -5.76
C ILE A 100 10.10 10.87 -4.51
N VAL A 101 9.46 10.93 -3.34
CA VAL A 101 10.11 10.75 -2.03
C VAL A 101 9.77 9.39 -1.43
N TRP A 102 8.52 8.94 -1.62
CA TRP A 102 8.00 7.68 -1.11
C TRP A 102 7.38 6.87 -2.25
N ASN A 103 7.41 5.56 -2.11
CA ASN A 103 6.77 4.63 -3.02
C ASN A 103 5.68 3.85 -2.28
N LEU A 104 4.58 3.62 -2.98
CA LEU A 104 3.40 2.94 -2.51
C LEU A 104 3.13 1.74 -3.41
N TYR A 105 3.47 0.56 -2.92
CA TYR A 105 3.13 -0.71 -3.53
C TYR A 105 1.89 -1.27 -2.87
N PHE A 106 0.95 -1.78 -3.65
CA PHE A 106 -0.19 -2.50 -3.09
C PHE A 106 -0.73 -3.52 -4.07
N TYR A 107 -1.43 -4.51 -3.53
CA TYR A 107 -2.28 -5.37 -4.33
C TYR A 107 -3.67 -5.51 -3.71
N ILE A 108 -4.66 -5.62 -4.58
CA ILE A 108 -6.06 -5.92 -4.23
C ILE A 108 -6.44 -7.23 -4.91
N LEU A 109 -6.80 -8.23 -4.11
CA LEU A 109 -7.28 -9.52 -4.58
C LEU A 109 -8.77 -9.45 -4.91
N SER A 110 -9.18 -9.98 -6.06
CA SER A 110 -10.57 -10.00 -6.53
C SER A 110 -11.45 -10.97 -5.75
N ASP A 111 -10.95 -12.19 -5.53
CA ASP A 111 -11.75 -13.31 -5.04
C ASP A 111 -11.35 -13.75 -3.62
N TYR A 112 -10.84 -12.80 -2.84
CA TYR A 112 -10.39 -13.05 -1.47
C TYR A 112 -10.83 -11.91 -0.55
N PRO A 113 -11.12 -12.17 0.74
CA PRO A 113 -11.46 -13.48 1.27
C PRO A 113 -12.79 -13.97 0.68
N ASN A 114 -13.09 -15.26 0.85
CA ASN A 114 -14.36 -15.83 0.40
C ASN A 114 -15.53 -15.08 1.04
N ARG A 115 -16.52 -14.73 0.20
CA ARG A 115 -17.79 -14.19 0.69
C ARG A 115 -18.56 -15.24 1.48
N ILE A 116 -19.27 -14.82 2.51
CA ILE A 116 -20.17 -15.69 3.29
C ILE A 116 -21.65 -15.54 2.92
N SER A 117 -22.02 -14.42 2.28
CA SER A 117 -23.36 -14.17 1.71
C SER A 117 -23.27 -13.17 0.55
N GLU A 118 -24.39 -12.87 -0.11
CA GLU A 118 -24.44 -11.85 -1.16
C GLU A 118 -24.29 -10.42 -0.60
N GLU A 119 -24.72 -10.17 0.64
CA GLU A 119 -24.52 -8.89 1.34
C GLU A 119 -23.11 -8.74 1.94
N ASP A 120 -22.21 -9.70 1.69
CA ASP A 120 -20.84 -9.65 2.17
C ASP A 120 -19.97 -8.73 1.30
N HIS A 121 -19.74 -7.51 1.82
CA HIS A 121 -18.95 -6.47 1.17
C HIS A 121 -17.45 -6.53 1.51
N ILE A 122 -16.92 -7.61 2.09
CA ILE A 122 -15.51 -7.66 2.52
C ILE A 122 -14.51 -7.48 1.37
N GLN A 123 -14.84 -7.96 0.18
CA GLN A 123 -13.99 -7.84 -1.01
C GLN A 123 -13.94 -6.41 -1.56
N GLU A 124 -14.83 -5.53 -1.09
CA GLU A 124 -14.80 -4.11 -1.45
C GLU A 124 -13.74 -3.34 -0.64
N PHE A 125 -13.24 -3.91 0.46
CA PHE A 125 -12.37 -3.23 1.42
C PHE A 125 -11.15 -2.58 0.76
N GLY A 126 -10.35 -3.36 0.03
CA GLY A 126 -9.12 -2.86 -0.59
C GLY A 126 -9.38 -1.77 -1.62
N GLY A 127 -10.34 -1.99 -2.51
CA GLY A 127 -10.72 -1.01 -3.53
C GLY A 127 -11.18 0.31 -2.93
N ARG A 128 -12.01 0.26 -1.88
CA ARG A 128 -12.50 1.45 -1.16
C ARG A 128 -11.40 2.16 -0.37
N VAL A 129 -10.48 1.41 0.25
CA VAL A 129 -9.33 2.00 0.94
C VAL A 129 -8.45 2.79 -0.02
N ILE A 130 -8.08 2.22 -1.18
CA ILE A 130 -7.21 2.90 -2.14
C ILE A 130 -7.90 4.12 -2.74
N GLU A 131 -9.19 4.00 -3.09
CA GLU A 131 -10.00 5.11 -3.62
C GLU A 131 -10.06 6.29 -2.63
N GLU A 132 -10.43 6.02 -1.38
CA GLU A 132 -10.48 7.05 -0.33
C GLU A 132 -9.08 7.60 -0.01
N LEU A 133 -8.04 6.75 0.00
CA LEU A 133 -6.67 7.15 0.24
C LEU A 133 -6.20 8.14 -0.83
N PHE A 134 -6.46 7.87 -2.10
CA PHE A 134 -6.02 8.72 -3.20
C PHE A 134 -6.74 10.06 -3.22
N GLN A 135 -8.00 10.09 -2.75
CA GLN A 135 -8.77 11.33 -2.55
C GLN A 135 -8.27 12.13 -1.34
N THR A 136 -7.89 11.46 -0.25
CA THR A 136 -7.55 12.12 1.03
C THR A 136 -6.10 12.58 1.10
N LEU A 137 -5.18 11.84 0.47
CA LEU A 137 -3.74 12.11 0.57
C LEU A 137 -3.39 13.38 -0.23
N PRO A 138 -2.88 14.47 0.39
CA PRO A 138 -2.66 15.74 -0.30
C PRO A 138 -1.30 15.78 -1.00
N CYS A 139 -1.04 14.79 -1.86
CA CYS A 139 0.17 14.71 -2.65
C CYS A 139 -0.12 14.25 -4.09
N GLU A 140 0.83 14.47 -4.98
CA GLU A 140 0.79 13.90 -6.32
C GLU A 140 1.13 12.41 -6.25
N LYS A 141 0.30 11.58 -6.89
CA LYS A 141 0.53 10.15 -7.05
C LYS A 141 0.81 9.87 -8.50
N VAL A 142 1.95 9.28 -8.77
CA VAL A 142 2.38 8.91 -10.11
C VAL A 142 2.30 7.41 -10.23
N LEU A 143 1.51 6.92 -11.19
CA LEU A 143 1.50 5.48 -11.49
C LEU A 143 2.84 5.10 -12.11
N ILE A 144 3.62 4.29 -11.41
CA ILE A 144 4.89 3.75 -11.92
C ILE A 144 4.62 2.49 -12.74
N LYS A 145 3.83 1.57 -12.17
CA LYS A 145 3.53 0.31 -12.84
C LYS A 145 2.24 -0.33 -12.34
N LYS A 146 1.47 -0.87 -13.27
CA LYS A 146 0.47 -1.92 -13.02
C LYS A 146 1.11 -3.24 -13.45
N TYR A 147 1.22 -4.20 -12.54
CA TYR A 147 1.87 -5.47 -12.82
C TYR A 147 0.88 -6.50 -13.36
N ALA A 148 1.35 -7.32 -14.29
CA ALA A 148 0.62 -8.52 -14.70
C ALA A 148 0.69 -9.60 -13.59
N PRO A 149 -0.27 -10.54 -13.53
CA PRO A 149 -0.20 -11.66 -12.60
C PRO A 149 1.11 -12.44 -12.76
N GLY A 150 1.86 -12.61 -11.67
CA GLY A 150 3.13 -13.33 -11.65
C GLY A 150 4.32 -12.56 -12.23
N GLU A 151 4.15 -11.29 -12.61
CA GLU A 151 5.26 -10.44 -13.04
C GLU A 151 6.14 -10.05 -11.85
N ASP A 152 7.46 -10.10 -12.06
CA ASP A 152 8.42 -9.67 -11.05
C ASP A 152 8.29 -8.16 -10.77
N ARG A 153 8.44 -7.82 -9.49
CA ARG A 153 8.43 -6.42 -9.05
C ARG A 153 9.71 -5.72 -9.52
N LEU A 154 9.59 -4.45 -9.90
CA LEU A 154 10.74 -3.58 -10.22
C LEU A 154 11.58 -3.28 -8.96
#